data_AF-A0AA97BRT8-F1
#
_entry.id   AF-A0AA97BRT8-F1
#
_cell.length_a   1.000
_cell.length_b   1.000
_cell.length_c   1.000
_cell.angle_alpha   90.00
_cell.angle_beta   90.00
_cell.angle_gamma   90.00
#
_symmetry.space_group_name_H-M   'P 1'
#
loop_
_entity.id
_entity.type
_entity.pdbx_description
1 polymer ?
#
loop_
_entity_poly.entity_id
_entity_poly.type
_entity_poly.pdbx_seq_one_letter_code
_entity_poly.pdbx_strand_id
1 'polypeptide(L)'
;MSAEQKLIAIEEISEANAPAIYVAGGLKQFIDLVKAEVEGEVPDLTTRKGRERIASLAAKVSKSKTAVEKPGRDYLRRLKEMPKVVEAELREFVTKMDALRDETRRPLTEWEQAEAERVKGHEMRMLGLRSEASDLGSLSSDELLSSIARVEAVALDETWEEFAAEAGQAKDQVLAALREALTARQKYDAEQAELARLRREAEERAEQDRIRLAQEAAVEAERQRVAQQQQAEREAAARREQELIDQAAAQEREAENQRLQLKLQAEQAERARVQAEADRVAAEQRMEQERQAAARRQEEAAEQARQDERRRADAAAAEILRQQEAREADKAHRASINRAALEAFMAEGMPEACAKQAVTLIAQRKIPNIAISY
;
A
#
# COMPACT_ATOMS: atom_id res chain seq x y z
N MET A 1 -122.96 -38.20 31.21
CA MET A 1 -123.66 -38.89 30.11
C MET A 1 -123.87 -40.33 30.54
N SER A 2 -124.97 -40.60 31.24
CA SER A 2 -125.34 -41.95 31.69
C SER A 2 -125.98 -42.66 30.51
N ALA A 3 -125.18 -43.42 29.76
CA ALA A 3 -125.76 -44.40 28.84
C ALA A 3 -126.60 -45.35 29.69
N GLU A 4 -127.85 -45.62 29.28
CA GLU A 4 -128.64 -46.72 29.82
C GLU A 4 -127.76 -47.97 29.79
N GLN A 5 -127.20 -48.34 30.93
CA GLN A 5 -126.49 -49.60 31.09
C GLN A 5 -127.56 -50.66 30.93
N LYS A 6 -127.66 -51.21 29.72
CA LYS A 6 -128.33 -52.49 29.47
C LYS A 6 -127.91 -53.40 30.62
N LEU A 7 -128.87 -53.87 31.40
CA LEU A 7 -128.64 -54.80 32.49
C LEU A 7 -128.13 -56.09 31.86
N ILE A 8 -126.80 -56.23 31.79
CA ILE A 8 -126.15 -57.42 31.28
C ILE A 8 -126.24 -58.46 32.39
N ALA A 9 -126.74 -59.65 32.07
CA ALA A 9 -126.75 -60.74 33.04
C ALA A 9 -125.32 -61.24 33.29
N ILE A 10 -125.06 -61.86 34.45
CA ILE A 10 -123.71 -62.38 34.79
C ILE A 10 -123.28 -63.44 33.77
N GLU A 11 -124.24 -64.19 33.23
CA GLU A 11 -124.06 -65.21 32.20
C GLU A 11 -123.72 -64.64 30.82
N GLU A 12 -123.99 -63.36 30.59
CA GLU A 12 -123.79 -62.67 29.31
C GLU A 12 -122.47 -61.88 29.26
N ILE A 13 -121.65 -61.95 30.31
CA ILE A 13 -120.32 -61.33 30.32
C ILE A 13 -119.44 -62.01 29.27
N SER A 14 -118.98 -61.21 28.31
CA SER A 14 -118.21 -61.66 27.16
C SER A 14 -117.09 -60.67 26.83
N GLU A 15 -116.23 -61.03 25.89
CA GLU A 15 -115.16 -60.13 25.42
C GLU A 15 -115.72 -58.87 24.76
N ALA A 16 -116.84 -58.97 24.04
CA ALA A 16 -117.42 -57.86 23.29
C ALA A 16 -117.99 -56.74 24.20
N ASN A 17 -118.51 -57.09 25.38
CA ASN A 17 -119.07 -56.14 26.33
C ASN A 17 -118.13 -55.82 27.52
N ALA A 18 -116.97 -56.47 27.60
CA ALA A 18 -115.95 -56.22 28.61
C ALA A 18 -115.55 -54.72 28.72
N PRO A 19 -115.35 -53.96 27.63
CA PRO A 19 -115.05 -52.53 27.72
C PRO A 19 -116.17 -51.68 28.34
N ALA A 20 -117.42 -52.12 28.26
CA ALA A 20 -118.57 -51.43 28.87
C ALA A 20 -118.80 -51.84 30.34
N ILE A 21 -118.38 -53.06 30.71
CA ILE A 21 -118.56 -53.64 32.04
C ILE A 21 -117.42 -53.25 33.00
N TYR A 22 -116.17 -53.41 32.58
CA TYR A 22 -114.98 -53.22 33.42
C TYR A 22 -114.51 -51.77 33.42
N VAL A 23 -115.43 -50.87 33.72
CA VAL A 23 -115.20 -49.43 33.89
C VAL A 23 -115.39 -49.03 35.35
N ALA A 24 -114.98 -47.81 35.69
CA ALA A 24 -115.20 -47.25 37.02
C ALA A 24 -116.71 -47.33 37.39
N GLY A 25 -117.03 -48.05 38.47
CA GLY A 25 -118.40 -48.25 38.94
C GLY A 25 -119.24 -49.28 38.17
N GLY A 26 -118.75 -49.80 37.03
CA GLY A 26 -119.51 -50.70 36.16
C GLY A 26 -119.86 -52.06 36.77
N LEU A 27 -119.07 -52.53 37.74
CA LEU A 27 -119.32 -53.82 38.41
C LEU A 27 -120.40 -53.75 39.49
N LYS A 28 -120.81 -52.56 39.89
CA LYS A 28 -121.78 -52.36 40.98
C LYS A 28 -123.13 -53.02 40.67
N GLN A 29 -123.57 -52.98 39.41
CA GLN A 29 -124.81 -53.62 38.97
C GLN A 29 -124.86 -55.12 39.28
N PHE A 30 -123.74 -55.84 39.15
CA PHE A 30 -123.68 -57.27 39.43
C PHE A 30 -123.66 -57.57 40.94
N ILE A 31 -123.03 -56.68 41.73
CA ILE A 31 -123.08 -56.75 43.19
C ILE A 31 -124.52 -56.55 43.66
N ASP A 32 -125.20 -55.52 43.15
CA ASP A 32 -126.58 -55.20 43.51
C ASP A 32 -127.55 -56.32 43.08
N LEU A 33 -127.35 -56.92 41.90
CA LEU A 33 -128.13 -58.07 41.41
C LEU A 33 -128.00 -59.28 42.35
N VAL A 34 -126.76 -59.67 42.67
CA VAL A 34 -126.49 -60.83 43.56
C VAL A 34 -126.98 -60.54 44.98
N LYS A 35 -126.82 -59.31 45.46
CA LYS A 35 -127.30 -58.89 46.79
C LYS A 35 -128.82 -58.97 46.88
N ALA A 36 -129.55 -58.44 45.90
CA ALA A 36 -131.00 -58.52 45.84
C ALA A 36 -131.50 -59.97 45.84
N GLU A 37 -130.81 -60.87 45.12
CA GLU A 37 -131.17 -62.29 45.07
C GLU A 37 -130.92 -63.02 46.40
N VAL A 38 -129.85 -62.68 47.12
CA VAL A 38 -129.52 -63.31 48.42
C VAL A 38 -130.37 -62.76 49.56
N GLU A 39 -130.61 -61.44 49.59
CA GLU A 39 -131.40 -60.79 50.65
C GLU A 39 -132.91 -60.99 50.47
N GLY A 40 -133.36 -61.36 49.26
CA GLY A 40 -134.76 -61.66 48.96
C GLY A 40 -135.28 -62.94 49.64
N GLU A 41 -134.39 -63.79 50.16
CA GLU A 41 -134.74 -65.00 50.90
C GLU A 41 -134.12 -64.96 52.30
N VAL A 42 -134.93 -65.20 53.34
CA VAL A 42 -134.45 -65.36 54.73
C VAL A 42 -134.76 -66.79 55.21
N PRO A 43 -133.86 -67.76 54.97
CA PRO A 43 -134.10 -69.15 55.37
C PRO A 43 -134.03 -69.35 56.89
N ASP A 44 -134.87 -70.25 57.43
CA ASP A 44 -134.92 -70.57 58.86
C ASP A 44 -133.71 -71.40 59.33
N LEU A 45 -132.85 -70.78 60.15
CA LEU A 45 -131.64 -71.38 60.72
C LEU A 45 -131.88 -72.53 61.69
N THR A 46 -133.08 -72.64 62.28
CA THR A 46 -133.40 -73.73 63.21
C THR A 46 -133.54 -75.07 62.47
N THR A 47 -133.86 -75.03 61.18
CA THR A 47 -134.01 -76.21 60.32
C THR A 47 -132.72 -76.55 59.57
N ARG A 48 -132.47 -77.86 59.35
CA ARG A 48 -131.37 -78.32 58.49
C ARG A 48 -131.49 -77.76 57.07
N LYS A 49 -132.71 -77.77 56.52
CA LYS A 49 -133.00 -77.28 55.15
C LYS A 49 -132.70 -75.79 54.99
N GLY A 50 -133.01 -74.96 55.98
CA GLY A 50 -132.68 -73.52 55.94
C GLY A 50 -131.17 -73.26 56.00
N ARG A 51 -130.42 -73.99 56.83
CA ARG A 51 -128.95 -73.92 56.85
C ARG A 51 -128.31 -74.35 55.53
N GLU A 52 -128.80 -75.43 54.91
CA GLU A 52 -128.35 -75.87 53.58
C GLU A 52 -128.69 -74.86 52.48
N ARG A 53 -129.83 -74.16 52.58
CA ARG A 53 -130.19 -73.07 51.65
C ARG A 53 -129.24 -71.87 51.79
N ILE A 54 -128.88 -71.47 53.00
CA ILE A 54 -127.90 -70.39 53.24
C ILE A 54 -126.53 -70.75 52.64
N ALA A 55 -126.07 -71.99 52.85
CA ALA A 55 -124.83 -72.47 52.21
C ALA A 55 -124.92 -72.42 50.68
N SER A 56 -126.08 -72.75 50.11
CA SER A 56 -126.32 -72.67 48.66
C SER A 56 -126.32 -71.22 48.14
N LEU A 57 -126.92 -70.28 48.87
CA LEU A 57 -126.90 -68.85 48.55
C LEU A 57 -125.46 -68.29 48.60
N ALA A 58 -124.68 -68.65 49.63
CA ALA A 58 -123.27 -68.27 49.73
C ALA A 58 -122.41 -68.87 48.59
N ALA A 59 -122.68 -70.12 48.19
CA ALA A 59 -122.02 -70.73 47.04
C ALA A 59 -122.36 -70.00 45.74
N LYS A 60 -123.61 -69.53 45.59
CA LYS A 60 -124.03 -68.72 44.45
C LYS A 60 -123.28 -67.39 44.38
N VAL A 61 -123.14 -66.66 45.50
CA VAL A 61 -122.31 -65.44 45.57
C VAL A 61 -120.89 -65.71 45.09
N SER A 62 -120.28 -66.80 45.55
CA SER A 62 -118.92 -67.19 45.15
C SER A 62 -118.80 -67.50 43.66
N LYS A 63 -119.80 -68.18 43.09
CA LYS A 63 -119.88 -68.49 41.65
C LYS A 63 -120.04 -67.21 40.83
N SER A 64 -120.94 -66.31 41.21
CA SER A 64 -121.18 -65.02 40.57
C SER A 64 -119.95 -64.11 40.61
N LYS A 65 -119.25 -64.04 41.77
CA LYS A 65 -117.96 -63.33 41.88
C LYS A 65 -116.96 -63.83 40.84
N THR A 66 -116.81 -65.15 40.75
CA THR A 66 -115.84 -65.78 39.83
C THR A 66 -116.22 -65.53 38.37
N ALA A 67 -117.50 -65.58 38.04
CA ALA A 67 -118.03 -65.31 36.69
C ALA A 67 -117.78 -63.86 36.24
N VAL A 68 -117.75 -62.90 37.16
CA VAL A 68 -117.42 -61.49 36.87
C VAL A 68 -115.90 -61.24 36.91
N GLU A 69 -115.17 -61.82 37.86
CA GLU A 69 -113.74 -61.54 38.05
C GLU A 69 -112.87 -62.14 36.94
N LYS A 70 -113.14 -63.37 36.52
CA LYS A 70 -112.30 -64.09 35.55
C LYS A 70 -112.26 -63.37 34.19
N PRO A 71 -113.38 -63.01 33.53
CA PRO A 71 -113.34 -62.27 32.28
C PRO A 71 -112.72 -60.87 32.44
N GLY A 72 -112.83 -60.26 33.62
CA GLY A 72 -112.21 -58.96 33.92
C GLY A 72 -110.69 -59.03 34.00
N ARG A 73 -110.16 -60.08 34.63
CA ARG A 73 -108.71 -60.36 34.65
C ARG A 73 -108.18 -60.66 33.26
N ASP A 74 -108.95 -61.40 32.45
CA ASP A 74 -108.58 -61.70 31.06
C ASP A 74 -108.61 -60.44 30.18
N TYR A 75 -109.62 -59.57 30.34
CA TYR A 75 -109.67 -58.26 29.68
C TYR A 75 -108.50 -57.35 30.09
N LEU A 76 -108.19 -57.25 31.38
CA LEU A 76 -107.04 -56.48 31.88
C LEU A 76 -105.71 -56.99 31.32
N ARG A 77 -105.54 -58.31 31.17
CA ARG A 77 -104.34 -58.90 30.57
C ARG A 77 -104.19 -58.44 29.11
N ARG A 78 -105.26 -58.50 28.32
CA ARG A 78 -105.27 -58.04 26.92
C ARG A 78 -104.98 -56.54 26.80
N LEU A 79 -105.57 -55.71 27.67
CA LEU A 79 -105.28 -54.27 27.72
C LEU A 79 -103.81 -53.99 28.01
N LYS A 80 -103.16 -54.75 28.89
CA LYS A 80 -101.74 -54.57 29.23
C LYS A 80 -100.80 -55.06 28.12
N GLU A 81 -101.23 -56.00 27.28
CA GLU A 81 -100.43 -56.47 26.15
C GLU A 81 -100.49 -55.53 24.95
N MET A 82 -101.61 -54.81 24.77
CA MET A 82 -101.82 -53.94 23.60
C MET A 82 -100.74 -52.86 23.39
N PRO A 83 -100.26 -52.13 24.43
CA PRO A 83 -99.18 -51.16 24.25
C PRO A 83 -97.91 -51.76 23.66
N LYS A 84 -97.50 -52.96 24.12
CA LYS A 84 -96.31 -53.64 23.61
C LYS A 84 -96.42 -53.96 22.11
N VAL A 85 -97.60 -54.41 21.68
CA VAL A 85 -97.86 -54.69 20.26
C VAL A 85 -97.80 -53.40 19.44
N VAL A 86 -98.49 -52.35 19.90
CA VAL A 86 -98.51 -51.05 19.21
C VAL A 86 -97.12 -50.42 19.13
N GLU A 87 -96.34 -50.47 20.22
CA GLU A 87 -94.95 -49.96 20.23
C GLU A 87 -94.05 -50.71 19.25
N ALA A 88 -94.18 -52.05 19.18
CA ALA A 88 -93.41 -52.86 18.24
C ALA A 88 -93.76 -52.51 16.78
N GLU A 89 -95.05 -52.41 16.45
CA GLU A 89 -95.52 -52.03 15.12
C GLU A 89 -95.08 -50.61 14.73
N LEU A 90 -95.20 -49.64 15.65
CA LEU A 90 -94.75 -48.26 15.40
C LEU A 90 -93.24 -48.20 15.17
N ARG A 91 -92.45 -48.93 15.95
CA ARG A 91 -91.00 -48.99 15.78
C ARG A 91 -90.62 -49.60 14.43
N GLU A 92 -91.27 -50.70 14.05
CA GLU A 92 -91.06 -51.34 12.76
C GLU A 92 -91.43 -50.40 11.61
N PHE A 93 -92.58 -49.72 11.71
CA PHE A 93 -93.02 -48.75 10.73
C PHE A 93 -92.03 -47.60 10.56
N VAL A 94 -91.60 -46.95 11.65
CA VAL A 94 -90.62 -45.85 11.59
C VAL A 94 -89.31 -46.31 10.97
N THR A 95 -88.79 -47.46 11.41
CA THR A 95 -87.54 -48.02 10.86
C THR A 95 -87.64 -48.28 9.36
N LYS A 96 -88.76 -48.85 8.89
CA LYS A 96 -88.99 -49.11 7.46
C LYS A 96 -89.16 -47.81 6.67
N MET A 97 -89.83 -46.81 7.22
CA MET A 97 -90.02 -45.52 6.56
C MET A 97 -88.71 -44.72 6.46
N ASP A 98 -87.86 -44.75 7.50
CA ASP A 98 -86.53 -44.15 7.46
C ASP A 98 -85.65 -44.84 6.41
N ALA A 99 -85.63 -46.18 6.39
CA ALA A 99 -84.90 -46.94 5.37
C ALA A 99 -85.41 -46.64 3.95
N LEU A 100 -86.73 -46.55 3.76
CA LEU A 100 -87.32 -46.19 2.48
C LEU A 100 -86.95 -44.76 2.05
N ARG A 101 -86.96 -43.79 2.97
CA ARG A 101 -86.50 -42.43 2.69
C ARG A 101 -85.05 -42.43 2.21
N ASP A 102 -84.17 -43.12 2.94
CA ASP A 102 -82.73 -43.13 2.65
C ASP A 102 -82.44 -43.84 1.32
N GLU A 103 -83.09 -44.98 1.06
CA GLU A 103 -83.00 -45.70 -0.22
C GLU A 103 -83.54 -44.85 -1.38
N THR A 104 -84.65 -44.13 -1.18
CA THR A 104 -85.23 -43.24 -2.19
C THR A 104 -84.31 -42.05 -2.49
N ARG A 105 -83.60 -41.53 -1.47
CA ARG A 105 -82.66 -40.40 -1.62
C ARG A 105 -81.29 -40.85 -2.15
N ARG A 106 -80.91 -42.12 -1.95
CA ARG A 106 -79.58 -42.63 -2.28
C ARG A 106 -79.10 -42.26 -3.70
N PRO A 107 -79.89 -42.42 -4.79
CA PRO A 107 -79.43 -42.05 -6.13
C PRO A 107 -79.07 -40.57 -6.27
N LEU A 108 -79.80 -39.67 -5.60
CA LEU A 108 -79.49 -38.25 -5.60
C LEU A 108 -78.19 -37.97 -4.84
N THR A 109 -78.00 -38.60 -3.69
CA THR A 109 -76.77 -38.43 -2.89
C THR A 109 -75.53 -38.97 -3.61
N GLU A 110 -75.64 -40.12 -4.29
CA GLU A 110 -74.56 -40.66 -5.10
C GLU A 110 -74.21 -39.73 -6.28
N TRP A 111 -75.23 -39.17 -6.95
CA TRP A 111 -75.02 -38.19 -8.02
C TRP A 111 -74.39 -36.89 -7.52
N GLU A 112 -74.88 -36.32 -6.39
CA GLU A 112 -74.32 -35.11 -5.77
C GLU A 112 -72.83 -35.30 -5.41
N GLN A 113 -72.46 -36.48 -4.92
CA GLN A 113 -71.06 -36.81 -4.60
C GLN A 113 -70.20 -36.97 -5.86
N ALA A 114 -70.67 -37.74 -6.85
CA ALA A 114 -69.96 -37.92 -8.10
C ALA A 114 -69.74 -36.59 -8.84
N GLU A 115 -70.75 -35.72 -8.84
CA GLU A 115 -70.68 -34.40 -9.45
C GLU A 115 -69.69 -33.47 -8.73
N ALA A 116 -69.70 -33.48 -7.39
CA ALA A 116 -68.74 -32.72 -6.60
C ALA A 116 -67.29 -33.20 -6.84
N GLU A 117 -67.08 -34.51 -6.95
CA GLU A 117 -65.77 -35.09 -7.29
C GLU A 117 -65.33 -34.74 -8.72
N ARG A 118 -66.26 -34.77 -9.68
CA ARG A 118 -66.03 -34.36 -11.07
C ARG A 118 -65.56 -32.91 -11.15
N VAL A 119 -66.34 -31.98 -10.60
CA VAL A 119 -66.00 -30.54 -10.58
C VAL A 119 -64.66 -30.29 -9.89
N LYS A 120 -64.44 -30.88 -8.71
CA LYS A 120 -63.16 -30.77 -7.99
C LYS A 120 -61.99 -31.31 -8.80
N GLY A 121 -62.19 -32.40 -9.56
CA GLY A 121 -61.19 -32.96 -10.46
C GLY A 121 -60.76 -31.96 -11.54
N HIS A 122 -61.72 -31.25 -12.15
CA HIS A 122 -61.42 -30.20 -13.12
C HIS A 122 -60.71 -28.99 -12.49
N GLU A 123 -61.18 -28.53 -11.32
CA GLU A 123 -60.53 -27.44 -10.59
C GLU A 123 -59.07 -27.76 -10.24
N MET A 124 -58.78 -28.99 -9.81
CA MET A 124 -57.41 -29.43 -9.50
C MET A 124 -56.53 -29.50 -10.75
N ARG A 125 -57.06 -29.97 -11.89
CA ARG A 125 -56.34 -29.95 -13.17
C ARG A 125 -56.04 -28.51 -13.61
N MET A 126 -57.00 -27.60 -13.47
CA MET A 126 -56.84 -26.16 -13.74
C MET A 126 -55.76 -25.54 -12.85
N LEU A 127 -55.78 -25.84 -11.56
CA LEU A 127 -54.78 -25.36 -10.61
C LEU A 127 -53.38 -25.87 -10.98
N GLY A 128 -53.26 -27.16 -11.33
CA GLY A 128 -52.00 -27.75 -11.81
C GLY A 128 -51.48 -27.02 -13.05
N LEU A 129 -52.35 -26.78 -14.03
CA LEU A 129 -52.02 -26.03 -15.24
C LEU A 129 -51.50 -24.61 -14.92
N ARG A 130 -52.22 -23.87 -14.06
CA ARG A 130 -51.83 -22.50 -13.67
C ARG A 130 -50.52 -22.47 -12.86
N SER A 131 -50.24 -23.51 -12.08
CA SER A 131 -49.04 -23.60 -11.24
C SER A 131 -47.73 -23.70 -12.04
N GLU A 132 -47.79 -24.17 -13.30
CA GLU A 132 -46.62 -24.20 -14.20
C GLU A 132 -46.09 -22.79 -14.51
N ALA A 133 -46.92 -21.75 -14.38
CA ALA A 133 -46.51 -20.35 -14.52
C ALA A 133 -46.06 -19.70 -13.19
N SER A 134 -45.89 -20.46 -12.11
CA SER A 134 -45.41 -19.94 -10.82
C SER A 134 -43.88 -19.85 -10.80
N ASP A 135 -43.35 -18.83 -10.11
CA ASP A 135 -41.93 -18.72 -9.74
C ASP A 135 -40.91 -18.81 -10.90
N LEU A 136 -41.33 -18.38 -12.10
CA LEU A 136 -40.57 -18.49 -13.35
C LEU A 136 -39.17 -17.86 -13.31
N GLY A 137 -38.96 -16.83 -12.48
CA GLY A 137 -37.70 -16.08 -12.43
C GLY A 137 -36.48 -16.88 -11.97
N SER A 138 -36.68 -18.02 -11.32
CA SER A 138 -35.60 -18.89 -10.83
C SER A 138 -35.23 -20.01 -11.79
N LEU A 139 -36.06 -20.27 -12.80
CA LEU A 139 -35.90 -21.41 -13.70
C LEU A 139 -34.81 -21.18 -14.74
N SER A 140 -34.14 -22.26 -15.10
CA SER A 140 -33.24 -22.35 -16.25
C SER A 140 -34.03 -22.45 -17.57
N SER A 141 -33.34 -22.20 -18.70
CA SER A 141 -33.94 -22.37 -20.04
C SER A 141 -34.50 -23.77 -20.26
N ASP A 142 -33.80 -24.82 -19.78
CA ASP A 142 -34.22 -26.21 -19.97
C ASP A 142 -35.46 -26.57 -19.13
N GLU A 143 -35.56 -26.03 -17.91
CA GLU A 143 -36.74 -26.18 -17.06
C GLU A 143 -37.95 -25.47 -17.65
N LEU A 144 -37.77 -24.26 -18.19
CA LEU A 144 -38.82 -23.50 -18.89
C LEU A 144 -39.31 -24.24 -20.14
N LEU A 145 -38.40 -24.78 -20.96
CA LEU A 145 -38.77 -25.61 -22.11
C LEU A 145 -39.54 -26.87 -21.69
N SER A 146 -39.12 -27.51 -20.61
CA SER A 146 -39.80 -28.69 -20.07
C SER A 146 -41.21 -28.35 -19.57
N SER A 147 -41.39 -27.20 -18.92
CA SER A 147 -42.71 -26.71 -18.48
C SER A 147 -43.61 -26.39 -19.67
N ILE A 148 -43.09 -25.69 -20.69
CA ILE A 148 -43.81 -25.44 -21.95
C ILE A 148 -44.29 -26.74 -22.56
N ALA A 149 -43.42 -27.75 -22.68
CA ALA A 149 -43.79 -29.04 -23.25
C ALA A 149 -44.89 -29.75 -22.44
N ARG A 150 -44.82 -29.71 -21.10
CA ARG A 150 -45.88 -30.28 -20.23
C ARG A 150 -47.22 -29.59 -20.46
N VAL A 151 -47.23 -28.26 -20.50
CA VAL A 151 -48.44 -27.46 -20.72
C VAL A 151 -49.00 -27.69 -22.13
N GLU A 152 -48.14 -27.72 -23.16
CA GLU A 152 -48.52 -28.03 -24.55
C GLU A 152 -49.15 -29.42 -24.68
N ALA A 153 -48.63 -30.41 -23.94
CA ALA A 153 -49.13 -31.78 -23.92
C ALA A 153 -50.51 -31.94 -23.25
N VAL A 154 -51.00 -30.95 -22.50
CA VAL A 154 -52.35 -30.99 -21.92
C VAL A 154 -53.39 -30.97 -23.05
N ALA A 155 -54.03 -32.11 -23.30
CA ALA A 155 -55.13 -32.20 -24.25
C ALA A 155 -56.36 -31.45 -23.72
N LEU A 156 -56.97 -30.64 -24.58
CA LEU A 156 -58.25 -29.95 -24.33
C LEU A 156 -59.37 -30.72 -25.02
N ASP A 157 -59.46 -32.01 -24.71
CA ASP A 157 -60.43 -32.94 -25.28
C ASP A 157 -61.73 -32.97 -24.46
N GLU A 158 -62.62 -33.91 -24.82
CA GLU A 158 -63.92 -34.11 -24.17
C GLU A 158 -63.82 -34.36 -22.65
N THR A 159 -62.65 -34.76 -22.13
CA THR A 159 -62.43 -34.97 -20.69
C THR A 159 -62.42 -33.69 -19.87
N TRP A 160 -62.53 -32.52 -20.50
CA TRP A 160 -62.70 -31.23 -19.81
C TRP A 160 -64.14 -30.76 -19.73
N GLU A 161 -65.06 -31.39 -20.46
CA GLU A 161 -66.49 -31.08 -20.41
C GLU A 161 -66.76 -29.57 -20.53
N GLU A 162 -67.58 -28.97 -19.65
CA GLU A 162 -67.89 -27.53 -19.68
C GLU A 162 -66.68 -26.63 -19.36
N PHE A 163 -65.60 -27.18 -18.79
CA PHE A 163 -64.38 -26.46 -18.42
C PHE A 163 -63.38 -26.32 -19.58
N ALA A 164 -63.64 -26.94 -20.74
CA ALA A 164 -62.70 -26.94 -21.87
C ALA A 164 -62.30 -25.53 -22.33
N ALA A 165 -63.28 -24.61 -22.36
CA ALA A 165 -63.02 -23.22 -22.75
C ALA A 165 -62.14 -22.48 -21.74
N GLU A 166 -62.40 -22.66 -20.44
CA GLU A 166 -61.58 -22.04 -19.38
C GLU A 166 -60.17 -22.65 -19.35
N ALA A 167 -60.06 -23.97 -19.50
CA ALA A 167 -58.79 -24.68 -19.59
C ALA A 167 -57.96 -24.22 -20.79
N GLY A 168 -58.59 -23.98 -21.95
CA GLY A 168 -57.93 -23.38 -23.10
C GLY A 168 -57.36 -21.99 -22.80
N GLN A 169 -58.17 -21.11 -22.21
CA GLN A 169 -57.71 -19.77 -21.83
C GLN A 169 -56.55 -19.82 -20.83
N ALA A 170 -56.63 -20.68 -19.80
CA ALA A 170 -55.56 -20.84 -18.83
C ALA A 170 -54.29 -21.41 -19.47
N LYS A 171 -54.42 -22.39 -20.37
CA LYS A 171 -53.30 -22.97 -21.12
C LYS A 171 -52.59 -21.89 -21.94
N ASP A 172 -53.34 -21.08 -22.67
CA ASP A 172 -52.78 -20.00 -23.49
C ASP A 172 -52.05 -18.94 -22.63
N GLN A 173 -52.65 -18.53 -21.50
CA GLN A 173 -52.03 -17.59 -20.57
C GLN A 173 -50.72 -18.13 -19.97
N VAL A 174 -50.73 -19.40 -19.54
CA VAL A 174 -49.55 -20.06 -18.97
C VAL A 174 -48.44 -20.19 -20.02
N LEU A 175 -48.77 -20.59 -21.26
CA LEU A 175 -47.81 -20.68 -22.35
C LEU A 175 -47.23 -19.32 -22.73
N ALA A 176 -48.05 -18.27 -22.73
CA ALA A 176 -47.57 -16.91 -22.98
C ALA A 176 -46.53 -16.49 -21.93
N ALA A 177 -46.84 -16.66 -20.64
CA ALA A 177 -45.94 -16.32 -19.55
C ALA A 177 -44.63 -17.15 -19.59
N LEU A 178 -44.72 -18.45 -19.84
CA LEU A 178 -43.55 -19.32 -19.95
C LEU A 178 -42.65 -18.95 -21.13
N ARG A 179 -43.22 -18.64 -22.30
CA ARG A 179 -42.46 -18.24 -23.49
C ARG A 179 -41.79 -16.87 -23.31
N GLU A 180 -42.45 -15.94 -22.62
CA GLU A 180 -41.85 -14.66 -22.25
C GLU A 180 -40.66 -14.87 -21.29
N ALA A 181 -40.84 -15.67 -20.25
CA ALA A 181 -39.78 -16.01 -19.31
C ALA A 181 -38.60 -16.71 -19.99
N LEU A 182 -38.86 -17.65 -20.91
CA LEU A 182 -37.82 -18.32 -21.69
C LEU A 182 -37.02 -17.33 -22.54
N THR A 183 -37.71 -16.41 -23.21
CA THR A 183 -37.05 -15.39 -24.04
C THR A 183 -36.17 -14.47 -23.18
N ALA A 184 -36.67 -14.04 -22.02
CA ALA A 184 -35.90 -13.24 -21.07
C ALA A 184 -34.68 -14.00 -20.55
N ARG A 185 -34.84 -15.29 -20.24
CA ARG A 185 -33.75 -16.15 -19.75
C ARG A 185 -32.68 -16.38 -20.80
N GLN A 186 -33.06 -16.69 -22.03
CA GLN A 186 -32.13 -16.86 -23.15
C GLN A 186 -31.33 -15.58 -23.43
N LYS A 187 -31.99 -14.42 -23.37
CA LYS A 187 -31.31 -13.12 -23.48
C LYS A 187 -30.29 -12.93 -22.36
N TYR A 188 -30.69 -13.19 -21.11
CA TYR A 188 -29.78 -13.11 -19.97
C TYR A 188 -28.57 -14.03 -20.13
N ASP A 189 -28.80 -15.31 -20.48
CA ASP A 189 -27.72 -16.29 -20.63
C ASP A 189 -26.77 -15.89 -21.79
N ALA A 190 -27.29 -15.34 -22.89
CA ALA A 190 -26.50 -14.82 -24.00
C ALA A 190 -25.65 -13.59 -23.59
N GLU A 191 -26.23 -12.65 -22.83
CA GLU A 191 -25.52 -11.49 -22.29
C GLU A 191 -24.39 -11.93 -21.32
N GLN A 192 -24.62 -12.95 -20.48
CA GLN A 192 -23.59 -13.51 -19.61
C GLN A 192 -22.47 -14.18 -20.41
N ALA A 193 -22.79 -14.91 -21.47
CA ALA A 193 -21.80 -15.54 -22.34
C ALA A 193 -20.94 -14.51 -23.09
N GLU A 194 -21.55 -13.46 -23.64
CA GLU A 194 -20.85 -12.33 -24.27
C GLU A 194 -19.95 -11.59 -23.27
N LEU A 195 -20.45 -11.32 -22.05
CA LEU A 195 -19.66 -10.70 -21.00
C LEU A 195 -18.45 -11.57 -20.61
N ALA A 196 -18.62 -12.89 -20.53
CA ALA A 196 -17.52 -13.81 -20.28
C ALA A 196 -16.48 -13.80 -21.42
N ARG A 197 -16.91 -13.72 -22.68
CA ARG A 197 -16.01 -13.59 -23.84
C ARG A 197 -15.22 -12.28 -23.78
N LEU A 198 -15.90 -11.16 -23.53
CA LEU A 198 -15.26 -9.85 -23.43
C LEU A 198 -14.24 -9.78 -22.28
N ARG A 199 -14.52 -10.43 -21.14
CA ARG A 199 -13.55 -10.55 -20.04
C ARG A 199 -12.31 -11.32 -20.45
N ARG A 200 -12.46 -12.48 -21.10
CA ARG A 200 -11.32 -13.28 -21.60
C ARG A 200 -10.49 -12.50 -22.61
N GLU A 201 -11.13 -11.83 -23.56
CA GLU A 201 -10.42 -11.01 -24.55
C GLU A 201 -9.67 -9.83 -23.90
N ALA A 202 -10.28 -9.18 -22.89
CA ALA A 202 -9.63 -8.12 -22.13
C ALA A 202 -8.43 -8.63 -21.33
N GLU A 203 -8.54 -9.81 -20.71
CA GLU A 203 -7.45 -10.46 -19.99
C GLU A 203 -6.29 -10.84 -20.93
N GLU A 204 -6.59 -11.39 -22.10
CA GLU A 204 -5.60 -11.72 -23.14
C GLU A 204 -4.88 -10.46 -23.66
N ARG A 205 -5.63 -9.38 -23.95
CA ARG A 205 -5.04 -8.09 -24.36
C ARG A 205 -4.16 -7.50 -23.27
N ALA A 206 -4.61 -7.52 -22.02
CA ALA A 206 -3.82 -7.04 -20.88
C ALA A 206 -2.53 -7.84 -20.73
N GLU A 207 -2.56 -9.16 -20.94
CA GLU A 207 -1.36 -9.99 -20.93
C GLU A 207 -0.41 -9.68 -22.08
N GLN A 208 -0.94 -9.52 -23.31
CA GLN A 208 -0.14 -9.12 -24.46
C GLN A 208 0.51 -7.75 -24.25
N ASP A 209 -0.23 -6.78 -23.70
CA ASP A 209 0.31 -5.45 -23.36
C ASP A 209 1.38 -5.53 -22.27
N ARG A 210 1.20 -6.38 -21.24
CA ARG A 210 2.25 -6.65 -20.23
C ARG A 210 3.51 -7.22 -20.85
N ILE A 211 3.37 -8.20 -21.74
CA ILE A 211 4.50 -8.79 -22.46
C ILE A 211 5.19 -7.74 -23.34
N ARG A 212 4.44 -6.95 -24.11
CA ARG A 212 4.99 -5.89 -24.96
C ARG A 212 5.74 -4.85 -24.14
N LEU A 213 5.15 -4.36 -23.06
CA LEU A 213 5.81 -3.39 -22.17
C LEU A 213 7.08 -3.96 -21.53
N ALA A 214 7.07 -5.24 -21.12
CA ALA A 214 8.26 -5.90 -20.60
C ALA A 214 9.36 -6.04 -21.67
N GLN A 215 9.00 -6.37 -22.92
CA GLN A 215 9.93 -6.43 -24.04
C GLN A 215 10.51 -5.05 -24.39
N GLU A 216 9.66 -4.03 -24.47
CA GLU A 216 10.09 -2.63 -24.71
C GLU A 216 11.02 -2.14 -23.61
N ALA A 217 10.68 -2.40 -22.34
CA ALA A 217 11.54 -2.08 -21.20
C ALA A 217 12.88 -2.83 -21.25
N ALA A 218 12.90 -4.10 -21.66
CA ALA A 218 14.13 -4.87 -21.81
C ALA A 218 15.01 -4.33 -22.95
N VAL A 219 14.42 -3.95 -24.09
CA VAL A 219 15.16 -3.33 -25.20
C VAL A 219 15.72 -1.97 -24.78
N GLU A 220 14.95 -1.15 -24.08
CA GLU A 220 15.41 0.16 -23.63
C GLU A 220 16.50 0.05 -22.56
N ALA A 221 16.36 -0.90 -21.61
CA ALA A 221 17.41 -1.19 -20.63
C ALA A 221 18.72 -1.64 -21.31
N GLU A 222 18.63 -2.47 -22.35
CA GLU A 222 19.81 -2.87 -23.13
C GLU A 222 20.43 -1.70 -23.89
N ARG A 223 19.62 -0.84 -24.51
CA ARG A 223 20.10 0.39 -25.17
C ARG A 223 20.82 1.31 -24.18
N GLN A 224 20.25 1.52 -22.99
CA GLN A 224 20.87 2.32 -21.94
C GLN A 224 22.20 1.71 -21.48
N ARG A 225 22.26 0.39 -21.31
CA ARG A 225 23.49 -0.32 -20.96
C ARG A 225 24.57 -0.15 -22.02
N VAL A 226 24.23 -0.32 -23.30
CA VAL A 226 25.16 -0.11 -24.42
C VAL A 226 25.62 1.35 -24.50
N ALA A 227 24.71 2.31 -24.34
CA ALA A 227 25.07 3.74 -24.35
C ALA A 227 25.99 4.10 -23.18
N GLN A 228 25.72 3.59 -21.98
CA GLN A 228 26.60 3.76 -20.81
C GLN A 228 27.97 3.12 -21.03
N GLN A 229 28.05 1.93 -21.62
CA GLN A 229 29.31 1.29 -21.97
C GLN A 229 30.10 2.13 -22.98
N GLN A 230 29.46 2.59 -24.06
CA GLN A 230 30.11 3.45 -25.06
C GLN A 230 30.58 4.77 -24.47
N GLN A 231 29.79 5.37 -23.56
CA GLN A 231 30.21 6.59 -22.87
C GLN A 231 31.39 6.33 -21.93
N ALA A 232 31.36 5.26 -21.14
CA ALA A 232 32.47 4.87 -20.28
C ALA A 232 33.75 4.58 -21.09
N GLU A 233 33.63 3.93 -22.25
CA GLU A 233 34.75 3.70 -23.16
C GLU A 233 35.32 5.00 -23.74
N ARG A 234 34.46 5.94 -24.14
CA ARG A 234 34.87 7.29 -24.60
C ARG A 234 35.56 8.08 -23.49
N GLU A 235 35.01 8.08 -22.28
CA GLU A 235 35.61 8.73 -21.13
C GLU A 235 36.95 8.08 -20.75
N ALA A 236 37.06 6.75 -20.81
CA ALA A 236 38.31 6.04 -20.60
C ALA A 236 39.33 6.29 -21.72
N ALA A 237 38.89 6.45 -22.97
CA ALA A 237 39.75 6.84 -24.08
C ALA A 237 40.24 8.28 -23.93
N ALA A 238 39.35 9.22 -23.59
CA ALA A 238 39.70 10.62 -23.34
C ALA A 238 40.64 10.77 -22.14
N ARG A 239 40.45 9.99 -21.06
CA ARG A 239 41.39 9.94 -19.93
C ARG A 239 42.77 9.44 -20.36
N ARG A 240 42.83 8.38 -21.17
CA ARG A 240 44.10 7.86 -21.71
C ARG A 240 44.80 8.88 -22.61
N GLU A 241 44.04 9.58 -23.46
CA GLU A 241 44.58 10.64 -24.31
C GLU A 241 45.10 11.81 -23.47
N GLN A 242 44.34 12.27 -22.48
CA GLN A 242 44.76 13.32 -21.56
C GLN A 242 46.02 12.91 -20.78
N GLU A 243 46.08 11.67 -20.30
CA GLU A 243 47.26 11.14 -19.60
C GLU A 243 48.49 11.11 -20.52
N LEU A 244 48.34 10.75 -21.79
CA LEU A 244 49.42 10.82 -22.78
C LEU A 244 49.87 12.28 -23.05
N ILE A 245 48.94 13.22 -23.13
CA ILE A 245 49.23 14.66 -23.28
C ILE A 245 49.98 15.17 -22.04
N ASP A 246 49.51 14.83 -20.85
CA ASP A 246 50.13 15.23 -19.59
C ASP A 246 51.53 14.62 -19.44
N GLN A 247 51.72 13.36 -19.84
CA GLN A 247 53.04 12.72 -19.90
C GLN A 247 53.97 13.40 -20.92
N ALA A 248 53.47 13.74 -22.11
CA ALA A 248 54.26 14.46 -23.11
C ALA A 248 54.64 15.87 -22.63
N ALA A 249 53.71 16.59 -22.00
CA ALA A 249 53.97 17.90 -21.41
C ALA A 249 54.95 17.81 -20.23
N ALA A 250 54.89 16.76 -19.41
CA ALA A 250 55.86 16.50 -18.36
C ALA A 250 57.26 16.22 -18.93
N GLN A 251 57.36 15.40 -19.97
CA GLN A 251 58.62 15.14 -20.68
C GLN A 251 59.18 16.40 -21.32
N GLU A 252 58.35 17.25 -21.92
CA GLU A 252 58.78 18.52 -22.51
C GLU A 252 59.29 19.48 -21.42
N ARG A 253 58.60 19.57 -20.28
CA ARG A 253 59.07 20.34 -19.11
C ARG A 253 60.38 19.80 -18.54
N GLU A 254 60.55 18.49 -18.47
CA GLU A 254 61.83 17.88 -18.05
C GLU A 254 62.95 18.18 -19.04
N ALA A 255 62.69 18.08 -20.35
CA ALA A 255 63.64 18.42 -21.40
C ALA A 255 63.98 19.93 -21.41
N GLU A 256 63.01 20.79 -21.16
CA GLU A 256 63.20 22.24 -21.02
C GLU A 256 64.02 22.57 -19.77
N ASN A 257 63.72 21.94 -18.64
CA ASN A 257 64.51 22.08 -17.41
C ASN A 257 65.96 21.61 -17.61
N GLN A 258 66.17 20.48 -18.31
CA GLN A 258 67.51 20.01 -18.66
C GLN A 258 68.23 20.99 -19.59
N ARG A 259 67.54 21.56 -20.59
CA ARG A 259 68.09 22.60 -21.47
C ARG A 259 68.46 23.87 -20.71
N LEU A 260 67.61 24.33 -19.79
CA LEU A 260 67.87 25.46 -18.91
C LEU A 260 69.07 25.18 -18.00
N GLN A 261 69.17 23.97 -17.45
CA GLN A 261 70.29 23.56 -16.60
C GLN A 261 71.61 23.52 -17.39
N LEU A 262 71.60 23.01 -18.62
CA LEU A 262 72.75 23.05 -19.52
C LEU A 262 73.15 24.48 -19.92
N LYS A 263 72.17 25.36 -20.20
CA LYS A 263 72.43 26.79 -20.44
C LYS A 263 73.04 27.47 -19.23
N LEU A 264 72.52 27.21 -18.03
CA LEU A 264 73.04 27.77 -16.79
C LEU A 264 74.48 27.29 -16.54
N GLN A 265 74.76 26.01 -16.80
CA GLN A 265 76.14 25.47 -16.73
C GLN A 265 77.06 26.10 -17.78
N ALA A 266 76.59 26.31 -19.01
CA ALA A 266 77.36 26.97 -20.05
C ALA A 266 77.65 28.44 -19.70
N GLU A 267 76.67 29.18 -19.17
CA GLU A 267 76.83 30.56 -18.71
C GLU A 267 77.77 30.64 -17.49
N GLN A 268 77.68 29.70 -16.55
CA GLN A 268 78.63 29.59 -15.44
C GLN A 268 80.05 29.28 -15.92
N ALA A 269 80.21 28.39 -16.90
CA ALA A 269 81.51 28.07 -17.49
C ALA A 269 82.08 29.26 -18.28
N GLU A 270 81.25 30.01 -19.01
CA GLU A 270 81.66 31.23 -19.71
C GLU A 270 82.09 32.30 -18.71
N ARG A 271 81.30 32.55 -17.66
CA ARG A 271 81.66 33.48 -16.58
C ARG A 271 82.96 33.07 -15.89
N ALA A 272 83.18 31.78 -15.64
CA ALA A 272 84.44 31.28 -15.09
C ALA A 272 85.62 31.50 -16.04
N ARG A 273 85.43 31.35 -17.36
CA ARG A 273 86.47 31.65 -18.36
C ARG A 273 86.77 33.14 -18.44
N VAL A 274 85.75 33.99 -18.47
CA VAL A 274 85.90 35.46 -18.47
C VAL A 274 86.57 35.93 -17.18
N GLN A 275 86.22 35.36 -16.03
CA GLN A 275 86.88 35.67 -14.76
C GLN A 275 88.34 35.22 -14.76
N ALA A 276 88.64 34.01 -15.26
CA ALA A 276 90.01 33.52 -15.37
C ALA A 276 90.86 34.36 -16.35
N GLU A 277 90.27 34.86 -17.43
CA GLU A 277 90.92 35.77 -18.37
C GLU A 277 91.13 37.16 -17.78
N ALA A 278 90.15 37.69 -17.04
CA ALA A 278 90.27 38.94 -16.29
C ALA A 278 91.35 38.85 -15.19
N ASP A 279 91.45 37.71 -14.49
CA ASP A 279 92.49 37.47 -13.48
C ASP A 279 93.88 37.36 -14.12
N ARG A 280 93.98 36.79 -15.32
CA ARG A 280 95.23 36.73 -16.11
C ARG A 280 95.68 38.11 -16.56
N VAL A 281 94.76 38.92 -17.09
CA VAL A 281 95.02 40.31 -17.50
C VAL A 281 95.37 41.18 -16.29
N ALA A 282 94.71 40.99 -15.15
CA ALA A 282 95.05 41.69 -13.91
C ALA A 282 96.41 41.25 -13.32
N ALA A 283 96.86 40.01 -13.56
CA ALA A 283 98.20 39.55 -13.19
C ALA A 283 99.28 40.13 -14.12
N GLU A 284 99.02 40.18 -15.44
CA GLU A 284 99.91 40.82 -16.42
C GLU A 284 100.01 42.34 -16.18
N GLN A 285 98.90 43.04 -15.93
CA GLN A 285 98.91 44.46 -15.60
C GLN A 285 99.64 44.77 -14.29
N ARG A 286 99.55 43.89 -13.28
CA ARG A 286 100.33 44.04 -12.03
C ARG A 286 101.83 43.87 -12.26
N MET A 287 102.25 42.91 -13.08
CA MET A 287 103.66 42.74 -13.45
C MET A 287 104.18 43.90 -14.33
N GLU A 288 103.37 44.46 -15.22
CA GLU A 288 103.70 45.63 -16.04
C GLU A 288 103.83 46.90 -15.19
N GLN A 289 102.92 47.11 -14.22
CA GLN A 289 102.97 48.22 -13.28
C GLN A 289 104.16 48.12 -12.32
N GLU A 290 104.52 46.93 -11.85
CA GLU A 290 105.75 46.74 -11.06
C GLU A 290 107.02 46.99 -11.87
N ARG A 291 107.07 46.59 -13.15
CA ARG A 291 108.18 46.92 -14.06
C ARG A 291 108.30 48.43 -14.30
N GLN A 292 107.19 49.12 -14.53
CA GLN A 292 107.18 50.57 -14.73
C GLN A 292 107.50 51.35 -13.45
N ALA A 293 107.06 50.87 -12.28
CA ALA A 293 107.42 51.45 -10.98
C ALA A 293 108.87 51.18 -10.58
N ALA A 294 109.48 50.08 -11.04
CA ALA A 294 110.91 49.81 -10.88
C ALA A 294 111.77 50.67 -11.82
N ALA A 295 111.32 50.89 -13.06
CA ALA A 295 111.99 51.77 -14.03
C ALA A 295 111.95 53.25 -13.59
N ARG A 296 110.80 53.75 -13.13
CA ARG A 296 110.68 55.13 -12.59
C ARG A 296 111.52 55.35 -11.33
N ARG A 297 111.59 54.36 -10.44
CA ARG A 297 112.48 54.43 -9.25
C ARG A 297 113.97 54.42 -9.62
N GLN A 298 114.37 53.79 -10.72
CA GLN A 298 115.74 53.87 -11.24
C GLN A 298 116.04 55.21 -11.94
N GLU A 299 115.10 55.77 -12.70
CA GLU A 299 115.26 57.09 -13.32
C GLU A 299 115.31 58.22 -12.28
N GLU A 300 114.42 58.22 -11.29
CA GLU A 300 114.41 59.21 -10.20
C GLU A 300 115.69 59.11 -9.36
N ALA A 301 116.19 57.91 -9.05
CA ALA A 301 117.45 57.72 -8.33
C ALA A 301 118.68 58.18 -9.15
N ALA A 302 118.68 58.00 -10.48
CA ALA A 302 119.75 58.45 -11.37
C ALA A 302 119.72 59.98 -11.61
N GLU A 303 118.55 60.62 -11.54
CA GLU A 303 118.39 62.06 -11.70
C GLU A 303 118.72 62.82 -10.40
N GLN A 304 118.35 62.29 -9.23
CA GLN A 304 118.78 62.80 -7.93
C GLN A 304 120.32 62.74 -7.78
N ALA A 305 120.95 61.64 -8.21
CA ALA A 305 122.41 61.47 -8.16
C ALA A 305 123.15 62.49 -9.06
N ARG A 306 122.62 62.80 -10.25
CA ARG A 306 123.20 63.81 -11.16
C ARG A 306 123.07 65.24 -10.63
N GLN A 307 121.98 65.57 -9.93
CA GLN A 307 121.79 66.90 -9.34
C GLN A 307 122.62 67.11 -8.05
N ASP A 308 122.91 66.05 -7.30
CA ASP A 308 123.79 66.11 -6.12
C ASP A 308 125.29 66.07 -6.44
N GLU A 309 125.67 65.55 -7.61
CA GLU A 309 127.05 65.63 -8.12
C GLU A 309 127.37 67.03 -8.67
N ARG A 310 126.40 67.68 -9.35
CA ARG A 310 126.53 69.05 -9.86
C ARG A 310 126.60 70.10 -8.74
N ARG A 311 125.80 69.95 -7.68
CA ARG A 311 125.88 70.82 -6.48
C ARG A 311 127.19 70.67 -5.70
N ARG A 312 127.81 69.48 -5.69
CA ARG A 312 129.13 69.25 -5.06
C ARG A 312 130.29 69.82 -5.88
N ALA A 313 130.20 69.80 -7.21
CA ALA A 313 131.19 70.40 -8.10
C ALA A 313 131.20 71.94 -8.03
N ASP A 314 130.01 72.57 -7.97
CA ASP A 314 129.89 74.04 -7.89
C ASP A 314 130.29 74.59 -6.50
N ALA A 315 130.02 73.84 -5.42
CA ALA A 315 130.46 74.21 -4.06
C ALA A 315 131.98 74.05 -3.84
N ALA A 316 132.63 73.09 -4.50
CA ALA A 316 134.08 72.89 -4.41
C ALA A 316 134.88 73.93 -5.22
N ALA A 317 134.36 74.39 -6.38
CA ALA A 317 134.99 75.43 -7.19
C ALA A 317 134.94 76.83 -6.53
N ALA A 318 133.86 77.15 -5.82
CA ALA A 318 133.68 78.44 -5.14
C ALA A 318 134.51 78.62 -3.85
N GLU A 319 135.03 77.53 -3.26
CA GLU A 319 135.89 77.57 -2.07
C GLU A 319 137.39 77.67 -2.44
N ILE A 320 137.81 77.10 -3.59
CA ILE A 320 139.18 77.20 -4.10
C ILE A 320 139.51 78.63 -4.57
N LEU A 321 138.55 79.33 -5.19
CA LEU A 321 138.74 80.71 -5.68
C LEU A 321 138.86 81.73 -4.53
N ARG A 322 138.05 81.59 -3.47
CA ARG A 322 138.10 82.45 -2.27
C ARG A 322 139.41 82.32 -1.49
N GLN A 323 140.02 81.13 -1.45
CA GLN A 323 141.30 80.92 -0.76
C GLN A 323 142.53 81.40 -1.55
N GLN A 324 142.42 81.60 -2.88
CA GLN A 324 143.49 82.18 -3.70
C GLN A 324 143.47 83.72 -3.66
N GLU A 325 142.30 84.35 -3.70
CA GLU A 325 142.17 85.82 -3.62
C GLU A 325 142.60 86.39 -2.26
N ALA A 326 142.34 85.68 -1.17
CA ALA A 326 142.77 86.07 0.18
C ALA A 326 144.30 85.98 0.39
N ARG A 327 145.03 85.15 -0.37
CA ARG A 327 146.49 84.98 -0.27
C ARG A 327 147.27 85.98 -1.13
N GLU A 328 146.69 86.45 -2.23
CA GLU A 328 147.31 87.43 -3.13
C GLU A 328 147.11 88.88 -2.63
N ALA A 329 145.98 89.18 -1.96
CA ALA A 329 145.75 90.48 -1.33
C ALA A 329 146.70 90.77 -0.16
N ASP A 330 147.00 89.77 0.69
CA ASP A 330 147.96 89.91 1.81
C ASP A 330 149.42 90.11 1.33
N LYS A 331 149.81 89.47 0.22
CA LYS A 331 151.13 89.69 -0.41
C LYS A 331 151.28 91.11 -0.96
N ALA A 332 150.26 91.64 -1.64
CA ALA A 332 150.29 92.98 -2.23
C ALA A 332 150.39 94.07 -1.15
N HIS A 333 149.65 93.92 -0.04
CA HIS A 333 149.69 94.84 1.09
C HIS A 333 151.08 94.89 1.75
N ARG A 334 151.70 93.73 1.96
CA ARG A 334 153.05 93.64 2.56
C ARG A 334 154.14 94.19 1.66
N ALA A 335 154.02 94.00 0.34
CA ALA A 335 154.99 94.53 -0.62
C ALA A 335 154.98 96.07 -0.67
N SER A 336 153.79 96.68 -0.59
CA SER A 336 153.61 98.14 -0.56
C SER A 336 154.33 98.79 0.64
N ILE A 337 154.10 98.27 1.85
CA ILE A 337 154.66 98.83 3.09
C ILE A 337 156.18 98.68 3.15
N ASN A 338 156.72 97.55 2.67
CA ASN A 338 158.16 97.35 2.58
C ASN A 338 158.83 98.31 1.59
N ARG A 339 158.15 98.66 0.50
CA ARG A 339 158.68 99.62 -0.48
C ARG A 339 158.69 101.04 0.08
N ALA A 340 157.69 101.44 0.86
CA ALA A 340 157.69 102.73 1.56
C ALA A 340 158.83 102.84 2.60
N ALA A 341 159.09 101.78 3.37
CA ALA A 341 160.21 101.74 4.30
C ALA A 341 161.57 101.81 3.58
N LEU A 342 161.68 101.18 2.41
CA LEU A 342 162.88 101.24 1.57
C LEU A 342 163.18 102.67 1.10
N GLU A 343 162.17 103.38 0.61
CA GLU A 343 162.32 104.76 0.13
C GLU A 343 162.73 105.71 1.27
N ALA A 344 162.19 105.53 2.47
CA ALA A 344 162.57 106.32 3.64
C ALA A 344 164.06 106.13 4.03
N PHE A 345 164.58 104.90 3.96
CA PHE A 345 166.01 104.65 4.21
C PHE A 345 166.91 105.31 3.17
N MET A 346 166.50 105.35 1.91
CA MET A 346 167.28 105.99 0.85
C MET A 346 167.30 107.53 0.98
N ALA A 347 166.21 108.13 1.44
CA ALA A 347 166.12 109.58 1.63
C ALA A 347 167.10 110.13 2.69
N GLU A 348 167.42 109.35 3.72
CA GLU A 348 168.36 109.71 4.80
C GLU A 348 169.83 109.35 4.49
N GLY A 349 170.15 109.13 3.20
CA GLY A 349 171.53 108.95 2.72
C GLY A 349 172.06 107.52 2.74
N MET A 350 171.21 106.51 2.94
CA MET A 350 171.62 105.11 2.92
C MET A 350 171.67 104.55 1.47
N PRO A 351 172.78 103.89 1.06
CA PRO A 351 172.87 103.25 -0.25
C PRO A 351 171.79 102.18 -0.45
N GLU A 352 171.18 102.14 -1.64
CA GLU A 352 170.03 101.29 -1.97
C GLU A 352 170.24 99.79 -1.63
N ALA A 353 171.45 99.27 -1.85
CA ALA A 353 171.79 97.90 -1.52
C ALA A 353 171.68 97.62 0.00
N CYS A 354 172.18 98.54 0.83
CA CYS A 354 172.10 98.45 2.28
C CYS A 354 170.67 98.68 2.80
N ALA A 355 169.91 99.59 2.19
CA ALA A 355 168.51 99.84 2.52
C ALA A 355 167.62 98.62 2.25
N LYS A 356 167.79 97.95 1.10
CA LYS A 356 167.11 96.67 0.78
C LYS A 356 167.43 95.59 1.81
N GLN A 357 168.69 95.52 2.23
CA GLN A 357 169.13 94.56 3.22
C GLN A 357 168.53 94.85 4.62
N ALA A 358 168.47 96.11 5.03
CA ALA A 358 167.87 96.53 6.30
C ALA A 358 166.36 96.21 6.36
N VAL A 359 165.58 96.59 5.35
CA VAL A 359 164.13 96.27 5.29
C VAL A 359 163.91 94.75 5.29
N THR A 360 164.74 93.99 4.57
CA THR A 360 164.66 92.52 4.55
C THR A 360 164.93 91.90 5.93
N LEU A 361 165.95 92.36 6.64
CA LEU A 361 166.30 91.86 7.97
C LEU A 361 165.23 92.20 9.02
N ILE A 362 164.60 93.36 8.89
CA ILE A 362 163.51 93.82 9.77
C ILE A 362 162.22 93.05 9.47
N ALA A 363 161.85 92.88 8.20
CA ALA A 363 160.68 92.08 7.80
C ALA A 363 160.82 90.60 8.21
N GLN A 364 162.05 90.07 8.24
CA GLN A 364 162.37 88.73 8.75
C GLN A 364 162.53 88.65 10.27
N ARG A 365 162.33 89.75 11.02
CA ARG A 365 162.50 89.85 12.48
C ARG A 365 163.86 89.37 13.00
N LYS A 366 164.92 89.54 12.21
CA LYS A 366 166.29 89.19 12.60
C LYS A 366 166.99 90.29 13.41
N ILE A 367 166.40 91.47 13.50
CA ILE A 367 166.83 92.58 14.35
C ILE A 367 165.89 92.64 15.57
N PRO A 368 166.37 92.45 16.81
CA PRO A 368 165.52 92.51 18.00
C PRO A 368 164.91 93.91 18.22
N ASN A 369 163.69 93.95 18.77
CA ASN A 369 162.98 95.16 19.21
C ASN A 369 162.59 96.18 18.11
N ILE A 370 162.68 95.80 16.83
CA ILE A 370 162.21 96.59 15.67
C ILE A 370 161.31 95.70 14.78
N ALA A 371 160.17 96.24 14.33
CA ALA A 371 159.21 95.52 13.49
C ALA A 371 158.50 96.45 12.48
N ILE A 372 158.14 95.90 11.32
CA ILE A 372 157.26 96.56 10.32
C ILE A 372 155.82 96.10 10.60
N SER A 373 154.93 97.05 10.83
CA SER A 373 153.48 96.79 10.95
C SER A 373 152.88 96.79 9.55
N TYR A 374 152.19 95.69 9.18
CA TYR A 374 151.54 95.54 7.88
C TYR A 374 150.06 95.84 7.95
#